data_AF-A0A1D3K3X0-F1
#
_entry.id   AF-A0A1D3K3X0-F1
#
_cell.length_a   1.000
_cell.length_b   1.000
_cell.length_c   1.000
_cell.angle_alpha   90.00
_cell.angle_beta   90.00
_cell.angle_gamma   90.00
#
_symmetry.space_group_name_H-M   'P 1'
#
loop_
_entity.id
_entity.type
_entity.pdbx_description
1 polymer ?
#
loop_
_entity_poly.entity_id
_entity_poly.type
_entity_poly.pdbx_seq_one_letter_code
_entity_poly.pdbx_strand_id
1 'polypeptide(L)'
;METKHFSFTTQSFCASTTANVFIHGYSAGHNLGDRTLLGNQIPQALSGDINLLAFWQSSHYSLVGTISRNVILGASRLHPAAGVAAFAADRAVHFALIRKRANRIGEALLEELEAHLLEHYPYVTHVNLAGHSLGGRVVVSALRKLASHPESCELIIGDVLLMAAAVEVSAGEAQALKGCTAGRLINAYSKSDAVLLMNVDETCLGRHEVPHFENVAMAEFGHRDYWPKLHDVLLRTRFAGFEGQQLGAVTQQDPVRNDTLLYGLLQSAPNEVLEQGIKHLKTSSWISFDDKQPLYSFTQELQLLGGHCLANFTRGRGIAYAEVLDMLVSHFDLGNDRQTCAAVVELEALLIRQVFDNAFPDGHAFSRSPIAAVKAMSADTYFRHVDALAERLTLASYLKTPASPLEVETSQGLVVTPGEFKFPEITSWNVVSALPDLLSKSAVGRWVTNLKTALKPGYSALVPAVAVVFFARVHWGNERGFKL
;
A
#
# COMPACT_ATOMS: atom_id res chain seq x y z
N MET A 1 -5.50 -9.45 -22.52
CA MET A 1 -4.82 -8.64 -21.48
C MET A 1 -3.90 -9.59 -20.76
N GLU A 2 -2.59 -9.43 -20.93
CA GLU A 2 -1.62 -10.16 -20.10
C GLU A 2 -1.83 -9.76 -18.64
N THR A 3 -1.72 -10.73 -17.74
CA THR A 3 -1.83 -10.51 -16.31
C THR A 3 -0.56 -9.80 -15.85
N LYS A 4 -0.66 -8.55 -15.39
CA LYS A 4 0.47 -7.79 -14.83
C LYS A 4 0.77 -8.28 -13.41
N HIS A 5 1.97 -8.77 -13.16
CA HIS A 5 2.39 -9.28 -11.85
C HIS A 5 3.17 -8.25 -11.03
N PHE A 6 3.87 -7.34 -11.70
CA PHE A 6 4.73 -6.34 -11.09
C PHE A 6 4.19 -4.92 -11.25
N SER A 7 4.45 -4.13 -10.23
CA SER A 7 4.36 -2.69 -10.27
C SER A 7 5.77 -2.14 -10.04
N PHE A 8 6.23 -1.27 -10.94
CA PHE A 8 7.54 -0.64 -10.81
C PHE A 8 7.37 0.80 -10.35
N THR A 9 8.13 1.19 -9.33
CA THR A 9 8.14 2.57 -8.80
C THR A 9 9.56 3.13 -8.87
N THR A 10 9.73 4.22 -9.63
CA THR A 10 11.02 4.91 -9.76
C THR A 10 11.34 5.72 -8.50
N GLN A 11 12.48 5.42 -7.89
CA GLN A 11 12.98 6.06 -6.67
C GLN A 11 13.95 7.21 -6.97
N SER A 12 14.76 7.06 -8.01
CA SER A 12 15.61 8.13 -8.53
C SER A 12 15.68 8.05 -10.05
N PHE A 13 15.93 9.20 -10.66
CA PHE A 13 16.06 9.34 -12.10
C PHE A 13 17.42 9.94 -12.45
N CYS A 14 18.12 9.29 -13.37
CA CYS A 14 19.30 9.80 -14.05
C CYS A 14 19.24 9.36 -15.51
N ALA A 15 19.85 10.12 -16.41
CA ALA A 15 20.04 9.69 -17.81
C ALA A 15 21.18 8.65 -17.89
N SER A 16 20.94 7.47 -17.31
CA SER A 16 21.87 6.33 -17.30
C SER A 16 21.32 5.20 -18.17
N THR A 17 22.21 4.44 -18.79
CA THR A 17 21.86 3.20 -19.51
C THR A 17 21.64 2.00 -18.58
N THR A 18 21.82 2.20 -17.28
CA THR A 18 21.72 1.18 -16.24
C THR A 18 20.56 1.48 -15.28
N ALA A 19 19.78 0.45 -14.96
CA ALA A 19 18.78 0.51 -13.91
C ALA A 19 19.06 -0.52 -12.80
N ASN A 20 18.93 -0.10 -11.54
CA ASN A 20 18.98 -0.99 -10.38
C ASN A 20 17.54 -1.30 -9.95
N VAL A 21 17.18 -2.57 -9.91
CA VAL A 21 15.82 -3.03 -9.59
C VAL A 21 15.84 -3.77 -8.27
N PHE A 22 15.08 -3.27 -7.30
CA PHE A 22 14.96 -3.84 -5.96
C PHE A 22 13.64 -4.59 -5.82
N ILE A 23 13.68 -5.85 -5.40
CA ILE A 23 12.53 -6.74 -5.22
C ILE A 23 12.41 -7.09 -3.73
N HIS A 24 11.28 -6.75 -3.12
CA HIS A 24 11.04 -7.00 -1.70
C HIS A 24 10.60 -8.44 -1.38
N GLY A 25 10.71 -8.80 -0.10
CA GLY A 25 10.37 -10.11 0.44
C GLY A 25 8.90 -10.29 0.85
N TYR A 26 8.63 -11.44 1.47
CA TYR A 26 7.33 -11.77 2.08
C TYR A 26 6.94 -10.76 3.16
N SER A 27 5.66 -10.40 3.24
CA SER A 27 5.15 -9.44 4.23
C SER A 27 5.74 -8.03 4.14
N ALA A 28 6.49 -7.71 3.09
CA ALA A 28 6.97 -6.37 2.79
C ALA A 28 6.16 -5.76 1.63
N GLY A 29 6.11 -4.43 1.53
CA GLY A 29 5.44 -3.72 0.45
C GLY A 29 3.92 -3.90 0.39
N HIS A 30 3.32 -4.61 1.36
CA HIS A 30 1.94 -5.07 1.26
C HIS A 30 0.93 -3.92 1.21
N ASN A 31 1.32 -2.71 1.63
CA ASN A 31 0.55 -1.46 1.62
C ASN A 31 1.43 -0.29 1.12
N LEU A 32 0.86 0.90 0.88
CA LEU A 32 1.63 2.03 0.32
C LEU A 32 2.67 2.61 1.30
N GLY A 33 2.35 2.63 2.60
CA GLY A 33 3.28 3.05 3.64
C GLY A 33 4.54 2.18 3.64
N ASP A 34 4.37 0.87 3.61
CA ASP A 34 5.46 -0.11 3.50
C ASP A 34 6.31 0.11 2.24
N ARG A 35 5.68 0.33 1.07
CA ARG A 35 6.41 0.62 -0.17
C ARG A 35 7.24 1.89 -0.08
N THR A 36 6.67 2.93 0.52
CA THR A 36 7.37 4.21 0.76
C THR A 36 8.54 4.03 1.73
N LEU A 37 8.33 3.28 2.82
CA LEU A 37 9.40 2.95 3.77
C LEU A 37 10.54 2.19 3.10
N LEU A 38 10.24 1.20 2.24
CA LEU A 38 11.25 0.47 1.47
C LEU A 38 11.97 1.38 0.47
N GLY A 39 11.24 2.23 -0.25
CA GLY A 39 11.80 3.23 -1.17
C GLY A 39 12.78 4.16 -0.47
N ASN A 40 12.43 4.65 0.73
CA ASN A 40 13.28 5.51 1.54
C ASN A 40 14.57 4.83 2.06
N GLN A 41 14.63 3.49 2.07
CA GLN A 41 15.86 2.77 2.42
C GLN A 41 16.86 2.71 1.25
N ILE A 42 16.42 2.91 0.00
CA ILE A 42 17.30 2.88 -1.17
C ILE A 42 18.18 4.14 -1.14
N PRO A 43 19.51 4.00 -0.99
CA PRO A 43 20.36 5.16 -0.77
C PRO A 43 20.39 6.10 -1.97
N GLN A 44 20.37 7.41 -1.69
CA GLN A 44 20.56 8.45 -2.72
C GLN A 44 21.93 8.37 -3.42
N ALA A 45 22.93 7.72 -2.81
CA ALA A 45 24.23 7.52 -3.45
C ALA A 45 24.16 6.65 -4.73
N LEU A 46 23.07 5.89 -4.92
CA LEU A 46 22.78 5.18 -6.17
C LEU A 46 22.15 6.08 -7.24
N SER A 47 22.00 7.39 -7.00
CA SER A 47 21.31 8.33 -7.90
C SER A 47 22.02 8.57 -9.23
N GLY A 48 23.25 8.07 -9.40
CA GLY A 48 23.91 8.00 -10.71
C GLY A 48 23.17 7.13 -11.72
N ASP A 49 22.31 6.22 -11.26
CA ASP A 49 21.50 5.31 -12.06
C ASP A 49 19.99 5.47 -11.81
N ILE A 50 19.20 4.80 -12.64
CA ILE A 50 17.75 4.68 -12.43
C ILE A 50 17.51 3.62 -11.35
N ASN A 51 16.91 3.98 -10.22
CA ASN A 51 16.55 3.02 -9.17
C ASN A 51 15.05 2.72 -9.22
N LEU A 52 14.70 1.45 -9.39
CA LEU A 52 13.33 0.96 -9.42
C LEU A 52 13.05 0.06 -8.22
N LEU A 53 11.90 0.23 -7.58
CA LEU A 53 11.33 -0.76 -6.66
C LEU A 53 10.30 -1.57 -7.42
N ALA A 54 10.52 -2.86 -7.57
CA ALA A 54 9.58 -3.82 -8.15
C ALA A 54 8.70 -4.41 -7.05
N PHE A 55 7.47 -3.93 -6.99
CA PHE A 55 6.43 -4.44 -6.11
C PHE A 55 5.76 -5.68 -6.73
N TRP A 56 5.50 -6.69 -5.91
CA TRP A 56 4.73 -7.87 -6.30
C TRP A 56 3.80 -8.32 -5.16
N GLN A 57 2.81 -9.15 -5.49
CA GLN A 57 1.80 -9.61 -4.54
C GLN A 57 2.35 -10.68 -3.56
N SER A 58 3.25 -10.25 -2.66
CA SER A 58 3.90 -11.09 -1.66
C SER A 58 2.99 -11.48 -0.51
N SER A 59 1.80 -10.88 -0.36
CA SER A 59 0.91 -11.06 0.80
C SER A 59 1.58 -10.68 2.14
N HIS A 60 0.87 -10.87 3.25
CA HIS A 60 1.33 -10.54 4.59
C HIS A 60 1.00 -11.65 5.61
N TYR A 61 1.89 -11.90 6.57
CA TYR A 61 1.74 -12.98 7.54
C TYR A 61 0.51 -12.84 8.45
N SER A 62 0.00 -11.63 8.66
CA SER A 62 -1.21 -11.38 9.45
C SER A 62 -2.51 -11.49 8.65
N LEU A 63 -2.43 -11.63 7.32
CA LEU A 63 -3.62 -11.69 6.47
C LEU A 63 -4.27 -13.07 6.57
N VAL A 64 -5.35 -13.18 7.35
CA VAL A 64 -6.10 -14.43 7.55
C VAL A 64 -7.42 -14.32 6.78
N GLY A 65 -7.64 -15.22 5.81
CA GLY A 65 -8.88 -15.26 5.05
C GLY A 65 -10.08 -15.64 5.92
N THR A 66 -11.29 -15.31 5.47
CA THR A 66 -12.53 -15.57 6.23
C THR A 66 -12.71 -17.05 6.60
N ILE A 67 -12.38 -17.96 5.68
CA ILE A 67 -12.44 -19.41 5.92
C ILE A 67 -11.44 -19.81 7.00
N SER A 68 -10.17 -19.41 6.86
CA SER A 68 -9.11 -19.64 7.85
C SER A 68 -9.50 -19.10 9.23
N ARG A 69 -10.07 -17.89 9.28
CA ARG A 69 -10.55 -17.29 10.53
C ARG A 69 -11.63 -18.13 11.20
N ASN A 70 -12.58 -18.65 10.43
CA ASN A 70 -13.64 -19.52 10.95
C ASN A 70 -13.08 -20.85 11.47
N VAL A 71 -12.08 -21.42 10.80
CA VAL A 71 -11.40 -22.64 11.26
C VAL A 71 -10.63 -22.38 12.56
N ILE A 72 -9.84 -21.30 12.63
CA ILE A 72 -9.08 -20.93 13.83
C ILE A 72 -10.03 -20.66 15.01
N LEU A 73 -11.11 -19.90 14.78
CA LEU A 73 -12.12 -19.63 15.81
C LEU A 73 -12.85 -20.91 16.24
N GLY A 74 -13.20 -21.79 15.30
CA GLY A 74 -13.80 -23.09 15.58
C GLY A 74 -12.90 -23.97 16.44
N ALA A 75 -11.60 -24.07 16.09
CA ALA A 75 -10.62 -24.82 16.86
C ALA A 75 -10.37 -24.20 18.25
N SER A 76 -10.33 -22.88 18.35
CA SER A 76 -10.16 -22.17 19.62
C SER A 76 -11.32 -22.39 20.59
N ARG A 77 -12.54 -22.59 20.07
CA ARG A 77 -13.72 -22.95 20.87
C ARG A 77 -13.64 -24.35 21.46
N LEU A 78 -12.88 -25.25 20.83
CA LEU A 78 -12.62 -26.59 21.37
C LEU A 78 -11.50 -26.53 22.42
N HIS A 79 -10.38 -25.88 22.09
CA HIS A 79 -9.27 -25.70 23.01
C HIS A 79 -8.35 -24.56 22.54
N PRO A 80 -7.82 -23.70 23.44
CA PRO A 80 -6.91 -22.61 23.06
C PRO A 80 -5.68 -23.09 22.27
N ALA A 81 -5.06 -24.21 22.68
CA ALA A 81 -3.91 -24.77 21.96
C ALA A 81 -4.27 -25.31 20.56
N ALA A 82 -5.50 -25.79 20.37
CA ALA A 82 -5.97 -26.21 19.05
C ALA A 82 -6.14 -24.99 18.11
N GLY A 83 -6.57 -23.85 18.65
CA GLY A 83 -6.58 -22.57 17.94
C GLY A 83 -5.19 -22.13 17.48
N VAL A 84 -4.20 -22.20 18.38
CA VAL A 84 -2.80 -21.88 18.05
C VAL A 84 -2.23 -22.83 16.99
N ALA A 85 -2.48 -24.14 17.13
CA ALA A 85 -2.02 -25.13 16.15
C ALA A 85 -2.68 -24.91 14.78
N ALA A 86 -3.98 -24.64 14.74
CA ALA A 86 -4.70 -24.33 13.50
C ALA A 86 -4.16 -23.06 12.83
N PHE A 87 -3.85 -22.02 13.60
CA PHE A 87 -3.20 -20.81 13.09
C PHE A 87 -1.82 -21.12 12.50
N ALA A 88 -0.96 -21.83 13.23
CA ALA A 88 0.37 -22.20 12.75
C ALA A 88 0.32 -23.00 11.45
N ALA A 89 -0.58 -23.99 11.36
CA ALA A 89 -0.79 -24.79 10.16
C ALA A 89 -1.26 -23.94 8.97
N ASP A 90 -2.24 -23.06 9.20
CA ASP A 90 -2.74 -22.13 8.18
C ASP A 90 -1.63 -21.19 7.68
N ARG A 91 -0.80 -20.66 8.58
CA ARG A 91 0.35 -19.81 8.21
C ARG A 91 1.41 -20.57 7.41
N ALA A 92 1.68 -21.83 7.74
CA ALA A 92 2.61 -22.67 6.98
C ALA A 92 2.09 -22.93 5.55
N VAL A 93 0.81 -23.27 5.40
CA VAL A 93 0.18 -23.46 4.08
C VAL A 93 0.20 -22.15 3.27
N HIS A 94 -0.18 -21.04 3.89
CA HIS A 94 -0.14 -19.73 3.24
C HIS A 94 1.27 -19.39 2.76
N PHE A 95 2.30 -19.58 3.59
CA PHE A 95 3.68 -19.35 3.18
C PHE A 95 4.11 -20.23 2.00
N ALA A 96 3.78 -21.53 2.03
CA ALA A 96 4.08 -22.45 0.92
C ALA A 96 3.41 -22.03 -0.39
N LEU A 97 2.17 -21.51 -0.34
CA LEU A 97 1.46 -20.97 -1.49
C LEU A 97 2.16 -19.71 -2.05
N ILE A 98 2.55 -18.77 -1.18
CA ILE A 98 3.27 -17.56 -1.60
C ILE A 98 4.66 -17.92 -2.16
N ARG A 99 5.32 -18.93 -1.62
CA ARG A 99 6.58 -19.46 -2.16
C ARG A 99 6.43 -19.97 -3.59
N LYS A 100 5.37 -20.76 -3.86
CA LYS A 100 5.06 -21.23 -5.22
C LYS A 100 4.70 -20.07 -6.15
N ARG A 101 3.99 -19.06 -5.64
CA ARG A 101 3.69 -17.83 -6.39
C ARG A 101 4.96 -17.09 -6.77
N ALA A 102 5.90 -16.90 -5.84
CA ALA A 102 7.18 -16.23 -6.09
C ALA A 102 7.95 -16.87 -7.26
N ASN A 103 7.98 -18.21 -7.35
CA ASN A 103 8.56 -18.89 -8.52
C ASN A 103 7.82 -18.50 -9.81
N ARG A 104 6.49 -18.67 -9.84
CA ARG A 104 5.68 -18.40 -11.04
C ARG A 104 5.80 -16.96 -11.53
N ILE A 105 5.70 -15.98 -10.64
CA ILE A 105 5.77 -14.58 -11.06
C ILE A 105 7.20 -14.19 -11.45
N GLY A 106 8.22 -14.83 -10.87
CA GLY A 106 9.61 -14.54 -11.23
C GLY A 106 9.91 -14.90 -12.69
N GLU A 107 9.22 -15.90 -13.24
CA GLU A 107 9.28 -16.20 -14.68
C GLU A 107 8.79 -15.04 -15.57
N ALA A 108 7.95 -14.13 -15.05
CA ALA A 108 7.47 -12.95 -15.78
C ALA A 108 8.29 -11.68 -15.48
N LEU A 109 9.24 -11.71 -14.53
CA LEU A 109 9.92 -10.50 -14.05
C LEU A 109 10.65 -9.75 -15.18
N LEU A 110 11.46 -10.46 -15.98
CA LEU A 110 12.30 -9.83 -17.00
C LEU A 110 11.46 -9.27 -18.16
N GLU A 111 10.46 -10.01 -18.62
CA GLU A 111 9.54 -9.57 -19.68
C GLU A 111 8.75 -8.32 -19.25
N GLU A 112 8.17 -8.31 -18.04
CA GLU A 112 7.44 -7.14 -17.54
C GLU A 112 8.36 -5.95 -17.26
N LEU A 113 9.60 -6.20 -16.80
CA LEU A 113 10.60 -5.16 -16.57
C LEU A 113 11.05 -4.55 -17.90
N GLU A 114 11.34 -5.37 -18.91
CA GLU A 114 11.73 -4.92 -20.25
C GLU A 114 10.63 -4.07 -20.89
N ALA A 115 9.37 -4.52 -20.84
CA ALA A 115 8.24 -3.73 -21.32
C ALA A 115 8.13 -2.38 -20.60
N HIS A 116 8.29 -2.37 -19.26
CA HIS A 116 8.27 -1.14 -18.46
C HIS A 116 9.44 -0.20 -18.80
N LEU A 117 10.64 -0.74 -18.96
CA LEU A 117 11.83 0.03 -19.33
C LEU A 117 11.70 0.57 -20.76
N LEU A 118 11.20 -0.20 -21.71
CA LEU A 118 10.98 0.26 -23.07
C LEU A 118 9.97 1.41 -23.13
N GLU A 119 8.90 1.35 -22.33
CA GLU A 119 7.86 2.39 -22.27
C GLU A 119 8.38 3.69 -21.63
N HIS A 120 9.18 3.60 -20.56
CA HIS A 120 9.52 4.78 -19.73
C HIS A 120 10.98 5.22 -19.78
N TYR A 121 11.89 4.31 -20.14
CA TYR A 121 13.35 4.44 -20.10
C TYR A 121 14.02 3.70 -21.28
N PRO A 122 13.68 4.02 -22.55
CA PRO A 122 14.06 3.21 -23.72
C PRO A 122 15.58 3.13 -24.01
N TYR A 123 16.38 3.92 -23.31
CA TYR A 123 17.85 3.91 -23.39
C TYR A 123 18.51 2.97 -22.37
N VAL A 124 17.74 2.39 -21.44
CA VAL A 124 18.26 1.41 -20.48
C VAL A 124 18.47 0.08 -21.19
N THR A 125 19.69 -0.43 -21.10
CA THR A 125 20.11 -1.71 -21.69
C THR A 125 20.68 -2.67 -20.65
N HIS A 126 21.08 -2.16 -19.49
CA HIS A 126 21.67 -2.93 -18.41
C HIS A 126 20.79 -2.85 -17.17
N VAL A 127 20.62 -3.99 -16.49
CA VAL A 127 19.86 -4.05 -15.23
C VAL A 127 20.63 -4.79 -14.14
N ASN A 128 20.74 -4.16 -12.98
CA ASN A 128 21.20 -4.83 -11.77
C ASN A 128 19.97 -5.25 -10.95
N LEU A 129 19.99 -6.44 -10.37
CA LEU A 129 18.84 -7.02 -9.66
C LEU A 129 19.19 -7.24 -8.18
N ALA A 130 18.40 -6.69 -7.26
CA ALA A 130 18.57 -6.89 -5.82
C ALA A 130 17.29 -7.50 -5.22
N GLY A 131 17.35 -8.74 -4.73
CA GLY A 131 16.19 -9.45 -4.20
C GLY A 131 16.34 -9.82 -2.71
N HIS A 132 15.38 -9.42 -1.88
CA HIS A 132 15.32 -9.80 -0.46
C HIS A 132 14.39 -10.98 -0.21
N SER A 133 14.80 -12.01 0.56
CA SER A 133 13.90 -13.09 1.00
C SER A 133 13.19 -13.77 -0.19
N LEU A 134 11.85 -13.82 -0.22
CA LEU A 134 11.10 -14.31 -1.39
C LEU A 134 11.29 -13.45 -2.64
N GLY A 135 11.64 -12.17 -2.52
CA GLY A 135 12.08 -11.36 -3.66
C GLY A 135 13.38 -11.89 -4.28
N GLY A 136 14.28 -12.45 -3.47
CA GLY A 136 15.44 -13.20 -3.97
C GLY A 136 15.03 -14.46 -4.73
N ARG A 137 13.98 -15.16 -4.28
CA ARG A 137 13.39 -16.29 -5.03
C ARG A 137 12.82 -15.86 -6.37
N VAL A 138 12.12 -14.71 -6.42
CA VAL A 138 11.61 -14.13 -7.67
C VAL A 138 12.76 -13.91 -8.66
N VAL A 139 13.85 -13.27 -8.21
CA VAL A 139 15.05 -13.04 -9.03
C VAL A 139 15.67 -14.36 -9.51
N VAL A 140 15.87 -15.33 -8.63
CA VAL A 140 16.42 -16.65 -9.01
C VAL A 140 15.52 -17.35 -10.03
N SER A 141 14.19 -17.25 -9.89
CA SER A 141 13.26 -17.84 -10.87
C SER A 141 13.36 -17.17 -12.23
N ALA A 142 13.50 -15.84 -12.26
CA ALA A 142 13.73 -15.08 -13.49
C ALA A 142 15.02 -15.52 -14.20
N LEU A 143 16.12 -15.66 -13.44
CA LEU A 143 17.40 -16.11 -13.97
C LEU A 143 17.38 -17.58 -14.42
N ARG A 144 16.61 -18.45 -13.75
CA ARG A 144 16.39 -19.85 -14.19
C ARG A 144 15.69 -19.88 -15.55
N LYS A 145 14.68 -19.04 -15.77
CA LYS A 145 14.02 -18.90 -17.08
C LYS A 145 15.01 -18.39 -18.13
N LEU A 146 15.76 -17.34 -17.83
CA LEU A 146 16.76 -16.79 -18.74
C LEU A 146 17.87 -17.81 -19.10
N ALA A 147 18.35 -18.57 -18.12
CA ALA A 147 19.36 -19.60 -18.37
C ALA A 147 18.85 -20.76 -19.25
N SER A 148 17.55 -21.04 -19.22
CA SER A 148 16.93 -22.06 -20.08
C SER A 148 16.51 -21.53 -21.45
N HIS A 149 16.20 -20.23 -21.55
CA HIS A 149 15.75 -19.54 -22.76
C HIS A 149 16.47 -18.19 -22.89
N PRO A 150 17.75 -18.18 -23.30
CA PRO A 150 18.55 -16.95 -23.35
C PRO A 150 17.96 -15.85 -24.25
N GLU A 151 17.16 -16.23 -25.24
CA GLU A 151 16.47 -15.34 -26.17
C GLU A 151 15.25 -14.62 -25.56
N SER A 152 14.87 -14.94 -24.32
CA SER A 152 13.65 -14.41 -23.67
C SER A 152 13.77 -12.98 -23.13
N CYS A 153 14.95 -12.36 -23.19
CA CYS A 153 15.21 -11.03 -22.64
C CYS A 153 16.39 -10.39 -23.37
N GLU A 154 16.23 -9.16 -23.87
CA GLU A 154 17.34 -8.43 -24.52
C GLU A 154 18.20 -7.66 -23.49
N LEU A 155 17.70 -7.48 -22.26
CA LEU A 155 18.42 -6.76 -21.21
C LEU A 155 19.68 -7.50 -20.76
N ILE A 156 20.77 -6.76 -20.61
CA ILE A 156 22.02 -7.27 -20.05
C ILE A 156 21.91 -7.29 -18.52
N ILE A 157 21.94 -8.49 -17.94
CA ILE A 157 21.87 -8.66 -16.49
C ILE A 157 23.26 -8.38 -15.88
N GLY A 158 23.38 -7.27 -15.14
CA GLY A 158 24.58 -6.84 -14.44
C GLY A 158 24.77 -7.54 -13.09
N ASP A 159 25.00 -6.78 -12.03
CA ASP A 159 25.13 -7.33 -10.67
C ASP A 159 23.79 -7.87 -10.16
N VAL A 160 23.80 -9.09 -9.62
CA VAL A 160 22.68 -9.73 -8.95
C VAL A 160 23.01 -9.88 -7.47
N LEU A 161 22.29 -9.17 -6.61
CA LEU A 161 22.43 -9.20 -5.16
C LEU A 161 21.25 -9.92 -4.51
N LEU A 162 21.52 -11.07 -3.89
CA LEU A 162 20.53 -11.86 -3.16
C LEU A 162 20.71 -11.67 -1.66
N MET A 163 19.74 -11.02 -1.01
CA MET A 163 19.77 -10.64 0.41
C MET A 163 18.87 -11.56 1.22
N ALA A 164 19.45 -12.39 2.11
CA ALA A 164 18.70 -13.39 2.86
C ALA A 164 17.72 -14.18 1.97
N ALA A 165 18.15 -14.58 0.77
CA ALA A 165 17.24 -15.14 -0.23
C ALA A 165 16.63 -16.47 0.24
N ALA A 166 15.30 -16.52 0.19
CA ALA A 166 14.51 -17.65 0.67
C ALA A 166 14.30 -18.64 -0.47
N VAL A 167 15.39 -19.20 -1.01
CA VAL A 167 15.41 -20.16 -2.11
C VAL A 167 16.65 -21.05 -2.02
N GLU A 168 16.49 -22.33 -2.31
CA GLU A 168 17.61 -23.24 -2.52
C GLU A 168 18.14 -23.15 -3.96
N VAL A 169 19.46 -23.10 -4.07
CA VAL A 169 20.20 -23.10 -5.35
C VAL A 169 21.37 -24.05 -5.21
N SER A 170 21.43 -25.08 -6.07
CA SER A 170 22.55 -26.01 -6.13
C SER A 170 23.77 -25.37 -6.81
N ALA A 171 24.96 -25.96 -6.63
CA ALA A 171 26.18 -25.44 -7.28
C ALA A 171 26.08 -25.45 -8.82
N GLY A 172 25.49 -26.50 -9.41
CA GLY A 172 25.29 -26.59 -10.86
C GLY A 172 24.31 -25.53 -11.38
N GLU A 173 23.22 -25.27 -10.65
CA GLU A 173 22.34 -24.16 -10.96
C GLU A 173 23.06 -22.82 -10.82
N ALA A 174 23.80 -22.60 -9.74
CA ALA A 174 24.55 -21.36 -9.51
C ALA A 174 25.51 -21.06 -10.67
N GLN A 175 26.16 -22.07 -11.22
CA GLN A 175 27.01 -21.93 -12.41
C GLN A 175 26.20 -21.50 -13.65
N ALA A 176 25.01 -22.07 -13.87
CA ALA A 176 24.14 -21.68 -14.97
C ALA A 176 23.64 -20.23 -14.81
N LEU A 177 23.23 -19.84 -13.59
CA LEU A 177 22.83 -18.45 -13.30
C LEU A 177 23.99 -17.47 -13.50
N LYS A 178 25.20 -17.87 -13.13
CA LYS A 178 26.40 -17.07 -13.38
C LYS A 178 26.68 -16.90 -14.89
N GLY A 179 26.34 -17.90 -15.71
CA GLY A 179 26.49 -17.85 -17.16
C GLY A 179 25.57 -16.85 -17.87
N CYS A 180 24.38 -16.57 -17.32
CA CYS A 180 23.46 -15.55 -17.86
C CYS A 180 23.63 -14.15 -17.23
N THR A 181 24.61 -13.98 -16.34
CA THR A 181 24.88 -12.73 -15.62
C THR A 181 26.20 -12.13 -16.10
N ALA A 182 26.17 -10.95 -16.71
CA ALA A 182 27.37 -10.22 -17.14
C ALA A 182 28.15 -9.64 -15.94
N GLY A 183 27.45 -9.28 -14.86
CA GLY A 183 28.04 -8.80 -13.60
C GLY A 183 28.32 -9.91 -12.60
N ARG A 184 28.30 -9.56 -11.32
CA ARG A 184 28.56 -10.47 -10.19
C ARG A 184 27.27 -11.11 -9.69
N LEU A 185 27.39 -12.35 -9.21
CA LEU A 185 26.29 -13.07 -8.59
C LEU A 185 26.60 -13.17 -7.09
N ILE A 186 25.95 -12.33 -6.30
CA ILE A 186 26.32 -12.02 -4.91
C ILE A 186 25.27 -12.60 -3.96
N ASN A 187 25.71 -13.33 -2.94
CA ASN A 187 24.87 -13.85 -1.88
C ASN A 187 25.22 -13.17 -0.55
N ALA A 188 24.37 -12.23 -0.13
CA ALA A 188 24.43 -11.61 1.19
C ALA A 188 23.63 -12.46 2.18
N TYR A 189 24.33 -13.27 2.97
CA TYR A 189 23.74 -14.30 3.81
C TYR A 189 24.04 -14.10 5.30
N SER A 190 23.16 -14.59 6.18
CA SER A 190 23.37 -14.55 7.63
C SER A 190 22.96 -15.87 8.27
N LYS A 191 23.86 -16.47 9.05
CA LYS A 191 23.55 -17.66 9.87
C LYS A 191 22.61 -17.34 11.03
N SER A 192 22.57 -16.07 11.45
CA SER A 192 21.70 -15.54 12.51
C SER A 192 20.26 -15.28 12.05
N ASP A 193 19.97 -15.47 10.76
CA ASP A 193 18.61 -15.38 10.23
C ASP A 193 17.77 -16.58 10.68
N ALA A 194 17.03 -16.40 11.77
CA ALA A 194 16.13 -17.42 12.31
C ALA A 194 14.83 -17.57 11.52
N VAL A 195 14.45 -16.60 10.68
CA VAL A 195 13.20 -16.70 9.90
C VAL A 195 13.35 -17.76 8.83
N LEU A 196 14.51 -17.80 8.18
CA LEU A 196 14.79 -18.79 7.13
C LEU A 196 14.94 -20.22 7.66
N LEU A 197 15.05 -20.45 8.97
CA LEU A 197 14.94 -21.79 9.57
C LEU A 197 13.52 -22.36 9.46
N MET A 198 12.50 -21.51 9.26
CA MET A 198 11.13 -21.97 9.08
C MET A 198 10.90 -22.62 7.70
N ASN A 199 11.84 -22.46 6.76
CA ASN A 199 11.85 -23.16 5.47
C ASN A 199 12.48 -24.55 5.63
N VAL A 200 11.83 -25.40 6.40
CA VAL A 200 12.38 -26.71 6.83
C VAL A 200 12.68 -27.68 5.68
N ASP A 201 12.11 -27.45 4.50
CA ASP A 201 12.24 -28.30 3.32
C ASP A 201 13.28 -27.80 2.30
N GLU A 202 13.96 -26.69 2.57
CA GLU A 202 14.96 -26.12 1.65
C GLU A 202 16.22 -25.60 2.37
N THR A 203 17.38 -25.86 1.80
CA THR A 203 18.64 -25.23 2.24
C THR A 203 18.74 -23.83 1.65
N CYS A 204 18.13 -22.86 2.32
CA CYS A 204 18.02 -21.49 1.81
C CYS A 204 19.39 -20.82 1.64
N LEU A 205 19.62 -20.24 0.45
CA LEU A 205 20.80 -19.46 0.07
C LEU A 205 21.08 -18.34 1.08
N GLY A 206 20.04 -17.69 1.61
CA GLY A 206 20.15 -16.62 2.59
C GLY A 206 20.78 -16.99 3.94
N ARG A 207 21.02 -18.27 4.22
CA ARG A 207 21.70 -18.76 5.42
C ARG A 207 23.01 -19.49 5.15
N HIS A 208 23.32 -19.79 3.89
CA HIS A 208 24.39 -20.70 3.52
C HIS A 208 25.21 -20.17 2.35
N GLU A 209 26.49 -20.53 2.33
CA GLU A 209 27.34 -20.29 1.19
C GLU A 209 27.03 -21.29 0.08
N VAL A 210 27.04 -20.82 -1.16
CA VAL A 210 26.89 -21.68 -2.34
C VAL A 210 28.04 -21.41 -3.31
N PRO A 211 28.68 -22.43 -3.88
CA PRO A 211 29.71 -22.25 -4.91
C PRO A 211 29.21 -21.41 -6.09
N HIS A 212 30.13 -20.72 -6.76
CA HIS A 212 29.85 -19.80 -7.89
C HIS A 212 29.11 -18.50 -7.54
N PHE A 213 28.69 -18.33 -6.27
CA PHE A 213 28.34 -17.03 -5.72
C PHE A 213 29.54 -16.34 -5.08
N GLU A 214 29.58 -15.01 -5.16
CA GLU A 214 30.34 -14.18 -4.23
C GLU A 214 29.58 -14.12 -2.90
N ASN A 215 29.96 -14.98 -1.95
CA ASN A 215 29.28 -15.07 -0.66
C ASN A 215 29.81 -14.01 0.30
N VAL A 216 28.92 -13.13 0.77
CA VAL A 216 29.23 -12.06 1.72
C VAL A 216 28.45 -12.30 3.01
N ALA A 217 29.16 -12.62 4.08
CA ALA A 217 28.56 -12.88 5.38
C ALA A 217 28.09 -11.57 6.06
N MET A 218 26.80 -11.48 6.34
CA MET A 218 26.15 -10.40 7.09
C MET A 218 26.05 -10.80 8.56
N ALA A 219 27.18 -10.75 9.27
CA ALA A 219 27.23 -11.13 10.68
C ALA A 219 26.18 -10.38 11.51
N GLU A 220 25.44 -11.12 12.34
CA GLU A 220 24.40 -10.60 13.24
C GLU A 220 23.15 -10.02 12.56
N PHE A 221 23.04 -10.07 11.22
CA PHE A 221 21.81 -9.62 10.56
C PHE A 221 20.67 -10.60 10.83
N GLY A 222 19.56 -10.09 11.37
CA GLY A 222 18.27 -10.76 11.32
C GLY A 222 17.60 -10.62 9.96
N HIS A 223 16.55 -11.41 9.69
CA HIS A 223 15.86 -11.41 8.40
C HIS A 223 15.32 -10.03 7.98
N ARG A 224 14.91 -9.22 8.95
CA ARG A 224 14.30 -7.90 8.74
C ARG A 224 15.32 -6.76 8.68
N ASP A 225 16.59 -7.04 8.95
CA ASP A 225 17.62 -6.01 9.07
C ASP A 225 18.12 -5.49 7.72
N TYR A 226 17.97 -6.28 6.66
CA TYR A 226 18.54 -5.98 5.35
C TYR A 226 18.01 -4.67 4.74
N TRP A 227 16.74 -4.35 4.94
CA TRP A 227 16.16 -3.10 4.43
C TRP A 227 16.59 -1.89 5.27
N PRO A 228 16.38 -1.85 6.60
CA PRO A 228 16.87 -0.73 7.43
C PRO A 228 18.38 -0.50 7.36
N LYS A 229 19.16 -1.55 7.05
CA LYS A 229 20.62 -1.49 6.91
C LYS A 229 21.07 -1.63 5.45
N LEU A 230 20.21 -1.29 4.47
CA LEU A 230 20.50 -1.50 3.05
C LEU A 230 21.80 -0.82 2.62
N HIS A 231 22.09 0.38 3.13
CA HIS A 231 23.37 1.06 2.91
C HIS A 231 24.59 0.19 3.28
N ASP A 232 24.57 -0.45 4.45
CA ASP A 232 25.64 -1.33 4.92
C ASP A 232 25.75 -2.60 4.05
N VAL A 233 24.61 -3.15 3.63
CA VAL A 233 24.58 -4.29 2.70
C VAL A 233 25.24 -3.93 1.37
N LEU A 234 24.85 -2.80 0.76
CA LEU A 234 25.40 -2.34 -0.52
C LEU A 234 26.89 -2.03 -0.40
N LEU A 235 27.32 -1.43 0.72
CA LEU A 235 28.73 -1.15 0.98
C LEU A 235 29.57 -2.43 1.07
N ARG A 236 29.13 -3.40 1.89
CA ARG A 236 29.87 -4.65 2.12
C ARG A 236 29.91 -5.55 0.88
N THR A 237 28.85 -5.53 0.09
CA THR A 237 28.76 -6.28 -1.19
C THR A 237 29.42 -5.54 -2.35
N ARG A 238 29.77 -4.27 -2.15
CA ARG A 238 30.28 -3.35 -3.17
C ARG A 238 29.36 -3.30 -4.39
N PHE A 239 28.04 -3.31 -4.18
CA PHE A 239 27.06 -3.40 -5.25
C PHE A 239 27.30 -2.32 -6.32
N ALA A 240 27.13 -2.69 -7.60
CA ALA A 240 27.37 -1.78 -8.72
C ALA A 240 26.64 -0.43 -8.55
N GLY A 241 27.35 0.65 -8.90
CA GLY A 241 26.84 2.02 -8.77
C GLY A 241 26.86 2.59 -7.34
N PHE A 242 27.33 1.84 -6.33
CA PHE A 242 27.37 2.30 -4.95
C PHE A 242 28.79 2.61 -4.44
N GLU A 243 29.09 3.89 -4.21
CA GLU A 243 30.42 4.35 -3.78
C GLU A 243 30.55 4.64 -2.27
N GLY A 244 29.53 4.31 -1.46
CA GLY A 244 29.62 4.45 0.00
C GLY A 244 29.59 5.89 0.52
N GLN A 245 29.06 6.84 -0.25
CA GLN A 245 28.90 8.24 0.17
C GLN A 245 27.88 8.34 1.32
N GLN A 246 28.15 9.19 2.31
CA GLN A 246 27.44 9.23 3.59
C GLN A 246 25.93 9.50 3.44
N LEU A 247 25.13 8.76 4.21
CA LEU A 247 23.75 9.11 4.54
C LEU A 247 23.76 10.48 5.23
N GLY A 248 23.03 11.46 4.67
CA GLY A 248 22.71 12.69 5.38
C GLY A 248 22.07 12.36 6.74
N ALA A 249 22.45 13.10 7.78
CA ALA A 249 21.98 12.84 9.15
C ALA A 249 20.45 12.75 9.23
N VAL A 250 19.95 11.68 9.86
CA VAL A 250 18.52 11.54 10.21
C VAL A 250 18.23 12.56 11.29
N THR A 251 17.88 13.78 10.87
CA THR A 251 17.44 14.85 11.76
C THR A 251 16.10 14.46 12.35
N GLN A 252 15.82 14.79 13.62
CA GLN A 252 14.56 14.46 14.30
C GLN A 252 13.36 14.91 13.42
N GLN A 253 12.70 13.93 12.81
CA GLN A 253 11.81 14.14 11.67
C GLN A 253 10.40 14.55 12.15
N ASP A 254 10.02 15.79 11.88
CA ASP A 254 8.63 16.26 11.99
C ASP A 254 7.73 15.44 11.04
N PRO A 255 6.81 14.61 11.56
CA PRO A 255 6.01 13.70 10.73
C PRO A 255 5.09 14.41 9.74
N VAL A 256 4.71 15.66 10.02
CA VAL A 256 3.86 16.46 9.14
C VAL A 256 4.68 16.90 7.93
N ARG A 257 5.84 17.52 8.16
CA ARG A 257 6.73 18.01 7.09
C ARG A 257 7.37 16.90 6.26
N ASN A 258 7.58 15.73 6.86
CA ASN A 258 8.17 14.58 6.18
C ASN A 258 7.14 13.74 5.40
N ASP A 259 5.85 14.07 5.48
CA ASP A 259 4.84 13.45 4.63
C ASP A 259 4.94 14.03 3.22
N THR A 260 5.89 13.50 2.46
CA THR A 260 6.18 13.99 1.11
C THR A 260 5.03 13.75 0.13
N LEU A 261 4.18 12.74 0.40
CA LEU A 261 3.00 12.47 -0.40
C LEU A 261 1.92 13.54 -0.24
N LEU A 262 1.85 14.22 0.91
CA LEU A 262 0.86 15.25 1.20
C LEU A 262 1.48 16.65 1.33
N TYR A 263 2.33 16.86 2.34
CA TYR A 263 2.97 18.16 2.62
C TYR A 263 3.86 18.58 1.47
N GLY A 264 4.74 17.68 1.00
CA GLY A 264 5.65 17.96 -0.12
C GLY A 264 4.91 18.26 -1.43
N LEU A 265 3.82 17.53 -1.71
CA LEU A 265 2.96 17.77 -2.86
C LEU A 265 2.25 19.14 -2.79
N LEU A 266 1.66 19.47 -1.65
CA LEU A 266 0.91 20.72 -1.52
C LEU A 266 1.82 21.94 -1.39
N GLN A 267 3.08 21.75 -1.00
CA GLN A 267 4.09 22.80 -1.04
C GLN A 267 4.40 23.27 -2.48
N SER A 268 4.27 22.38 -3.48
CA SER A 268 4.48 22.72 -4.90
C SER A 268 3.19 23.11 -5.64
N ALA A 269 2.02 22.92 -5.04
CA ALA A 269 0.73 23.26 -5.63
C ALA A 269 0.36 24.73 -5.38
N PRO A 270 -0.47 25.35 -6.25
CA PRO A 270 -1.03 26.68 -6.00
C PRO A 270 -1.85 26.73 -4.71
N ASN A 271 -1.81 27.87 -4.01
CA ASN A 271 -2.48 28.05 -2.73
C ASN A 271 -4.00 27.85 -2.82
N GLU A 272 -4.61 28.15 -3.96
CA GLU A 272 -6.04 27.99 -4.20
C GLU A 272 -6.48 26.52 -4.04
N VAL A 273 -5.60 25.58 -4.37
CA VAL A 273 -5.86 24.14 -4.19
C VAL A 273 -5.87 23.78 -2.70
N LEU A 274 -4.89 24.31 -1.95
CA LEU A 274 -4.86 24.13 -0.50
C LEU A 274 -6.10 24.74 0.17
N GLU A 275 -6.56 25.91 -0.28
CA GLU A 275 -7.77 26.55 0.22
C GLU A 275 -9.03 25.70 0.00
N GLN A 276 -9.18 25.04 -1.16
CA GLN A 276 -10.27 24.09 -1.40
C GLN A 276 -10.19 22.89 -0.44
N GLY A 277 -8.98 22.39 -0.17
CA GLY A 277 -8.77 21.32 0.81
C GLY A 277 -9.21 21.74 2.21
N ILE A 278 -8.75 22.93 2.66
CA ILE A 278 -9.08 23.52 3.96
C ILE A 278 -10.58 23.74 4.09
N LYS A 279 -11.25 24.25 3.05
CA LYS A 279 -12.71 24.45 2.99
C LYS A 279 -13.44 23.16 3.37
N HIS A 280 -13.06 22.02 2.78
CA HIS A 280 -13.70 20.75 3.09
C HIS A 280 -13.30 20.18 4.45
N LEU A 281 -12.03 20.30 4.84
CA LEU A 281 -11.55 19.78 6.12
C LEU A 281 -12.23 20.47 7.30
N LYS A 282 -12.42 21.80 7.20
CA LYS A 282 -13.12 22.65 8.19
C LYS A 282 -14.61 22.30 8.39
N THR A 283 -15.18 21.44 7.56
CA THR A 283 -16.55 20.91 7.80
C THR A 283 -16.59 19.91 8.96
N SER A 284 -15.46 19.35 9.38
CA SER A 284 -15.40 18.47 10.56
C SER A 284 -15.31 19.28 11.84
N SER A 285 -16.09 18.91 12.86
CA SER A 285 -15.99 19.48 14.21
C SER A 285 -14.79 18.98 15.02
N TRP A 286 -13.99 18.08 14.46
CA TRP A 286 -12.89 17.40 15.15
C TRP A 286 -11.53 18.02 14.85
N ILE A 287 -11.49 19.12 14.09
CA ILE A 287 -10.24 19.76 13.71
C ILE A 287 -9.96 21.05 14.48
N SER A 288 -8.68 21.35 14.65
CA SER A 288 -8.19 22.62 15.19
C SER A 288 -7.20 23.25 14.22
N PHE A 289 -7.60 24.33 13.55
CA PHE A 289 -6.81 24.91 12.48
C PHE A 289 -6.03 26.16 12.92
N ASP A 290 -4.72 26.22 12.66
CA ASP A 290 -3.91 27.44 12.83
C ASP A 290 -3.74 28.12 11.47
N ASP A 291 -4.47 29.21 11.26
CA ASP A 291 -4.44 29.97 10.00
C ASP A 291 -3.07 30.64 9.73
N LYS A 292 -2.14 30.69 10.70
CA LYS A 292 -0.77 31.21 10.49
C LYS A 292 0.13 30.23 9.74
N GLN A 293 -0.17 28.93 9.79
CA GLN A 293 0.59 27.88 9.10
C GLN A 293 -0.37 26.94 8.34
N PRO A 294 -1.10 27.45 7.33
CA PRO A 294 -2.23 26.74 6.74
C PRO A 294 -1.86 25.38 6.12
N LEU A 295 -0.69 25.29 5.47
CA LEU A 295 -0.21 24.02 4.91
C LEU A 295 0.08 22.99 6.02
N TYR A 296 0.81 23.41 7.06
CA TYR A 296 1.14 22.55 8.18
C TYR A 296 -0.10 22.07 8.92
N SER A 297 -1.02 22.99 9.26
CA SER A 297 -2.28 22.65 9.91
C SER A 297 -3.16 21.76 9.04
N PHE A 298 -3.26 22.02 7.73
CA PHE A 298 -4.01 21.14 6.84
C PHE A 298 -3.47 19.72 6.84
N THR A 299 -2.15 19.55 6.68
CA THR A 299 -1.52 18.22 6.71
C THR A 299 -1.72 17.55 8.06
N GLN A 300 -1.46 18.25 9.16
CA GLN A 300 -1.61 17.71 10.52
C GLN A 300 -3.04 17.27 10.81
N GLU A 301 -4.03 18.11 10.51
CA GLU A 301 -5.43 17.83 10.79
C GLU A 301 -5.97 16.70 9.89
N LEU A 302 -5.54 16.61 8.64
CA LEU A 302 -5.88 15.48 7.76
C LEU A 302 -5.32 14.16 8.31
N GLN A 303 -4.05 14.17 8.75
CA GLN A 303 -3.41 13.01 9.39
C GLN A 303 -4.11 12.61 10.70
N LEU A 304 -4.60 13.58 11.49
CA LEU A 304 -5.32 13.35 12.75
C LEU A 304 -6.75 12.83 12.55
N LEU A 305 -7.44 13.31 11.51
CA LEU A 305 -8.74 12.77 11.08
C LEU A 305 -8.62 11.35 10.53
N GLY A 306 -7.47 11.03 9.94
CA GLY A 306 -7.11 9.68 9.56
C GLY A 306 -6.86 8.77 10.76
N GLY A 307 -7.38 7.55 10.74
CA GLY A 307 -7.13 6.55 11.78
C GLY A 307 -8.15 6.57 12.93
N HIS A 308 -7.77 5.98 14.06
CA HIS A 308 -8.63 5.92 15.24
C HIS A 308 -8.23 7.03 16.22
N CYS A 309 -9.16 7.89 16.64
CA CYS A 309 -8.88 9.03 17.51
C CYS A 309 -8.08 8.65 18.77
N LEU A 310 -8.47 7.57 19.45
CA LEU A 310 -7.76 7.05 20.61
C LEU A 310 -6.32 6.59 20.30
N ALA A 311 -6.10 6.00 19.11
CA ALA A 311 -4.77 5.57 18.68
C ALA A 311 -3.88 6.74 18.26
N ASN A 312 -4.46 7.81 17.70
CA ASN A 312 -3.73 9.03 17.38
C ASN A 312 -3.37 9.80 18.66
N PHE A 313 -4.28 9.82 19.64
CA PHE A 313 -4.02 10.37 20.97
C PHE A 313 -2.86 9.65 21.67
N THR A 314 -2.85 8.31 21.68
CA THR A 314 -1.74 7.54 22.29
C THR A 314 -0.42 7.69 21.55
N ARG A 315 -0.45 7.89 20.22
CA ARG A 315 0.76 8.17 19.41
C ARG A 315 1.22 9.63 19.53
N GLY A 316 0.39 10.53 20.07
CA GLY A 316 0.65 11.97 20.10
C GLY A 316 0.70 12.62 18.71
N ARG A 317 0.27 11.91 17.65
CA ARG A 317 0.28 12.37 16.26
C ARG A 317 -0.72 11.60 15.40
N GLY A 318 -1.08 12.18 14.25
CA GLY A 318 -1.87 11.53 13.20
C GLY A 318 -1.10 10.41 12.47
N ILE A 319 -1.79 9.75 11.54
CA ILE A 319 -1.19 8.74 10.65
C ILE A 319 -0.77 9.40 9.33
N ALA A 320 0.27 8.88 8.67
CA ALA A 320 0.74 9.44 7.40
C ALA A 320 -0.31 9.30 6.29
N TYR A 321 -0.27 10.14 5.26
CA TYR A 321 -1.27 10.16 4.19
C TYR A 321 -1.41 8.81 3.47
N ALA A 322 -0.32 8.06 3.29
CA ALA A 322 -0.40 6.69 2.77
C ALA A 322 -1.28 5.77 3.64
N GLU A 323 -1.17 5.88 4.97
CA GLU A 323 -1.98 5.12 5.91
C GLU A 323 -3.44 5.61 5.92
N VAL A 324 -3.68 6.90 5.68
CA VAL A 324 -5.03 7.46 5.46
C VAL A 324 -5.68 6.82 4.23
N LEU A 325 -4.95 6.73 3.12
CA LEU A 325 -5.44 6.07 1.90
C LEU A 325 -5.70 4.58 2.16
N ASP A 326 -4.81 3.87 2.84
CA ASP A 326 -5.00 2.45 3.15
C ASP A 326 -6.23 2.21 4.05
N MET A 327 -6.48 3.11 5.00
CA MET A 327 -7.69 3.11 5.80
C MET A 327 -8.93 3.31 4.92
N LEU A 328 -8.91 4.26 3.97
CA LEU A 328 -10.03 4.51 3.05
C LEU A 328 -10.27 3.33 2.10
N VAL A 329 -9.22 2.75 1.54
CA VAL A 329 -9.28 1.53 0.70
C VAL A 329 -9.96 0.40 1.47
N SER A 330 -9.56 0.21 2.73
CA SER A 330 -10.15 -0.81 3.59
C SER A 330 -11.61 -0.50 3.91
N HIS A 331 -11.96 0.77 4.06
CA HIS A 331 -13.33 1.22 4.32
C HIS A 331 -14.27 0.95 3.12
N PHE A 332 -13.77 1.15 1.90
CA PHE A 332 -14.51 0.92 0.65
C PHE A 332 -14.36 -0.49 0.06
N ASP A 333 -13.70 -1.42 0.78
CA ASP A 333 -13.48 -2.81 0.37
C ASP A 333 -12.69 -2.97 -0.95
N LEU A 334 -11.73 -2.08 -1.19
CA LEU A 334 -10.92 -2.00 -2.41
C LEU A 334 -9.59 -2.76 -2.32
N GLY A 335 -9.48 -3.69 -1.37
CA GLY A 335 -8.21 -4.35 -1.04
C GLY A 335 -7.61 -5.23 -2.14
N ASN A 336 -8.46 -5.80 -3.01
CA ASN A 336 -8.00 -6.58 -4.17
C ASN A 336 -7.49 -5.67 -5.28
N ASP A 337 -8.21 -4.59 -5.58
CA ASP A 337 -7.89 -3.71 -6.70
C ASP A 337 -6.71 -2.78 -6.40
N ARG A 338 -6.46 -2.42 -5.13
CA ARG A 338 -5.24 -1.71 -4.68
C ARG A 338 -3.96 -2.35 -5.21
N GLN A 339 -3.94 -3.67 -5.36
CA GLN A 339 -2.74 -4.42 -5.70
C GLN A 339 -2.30 -4.18 -7.15
N THR A 340 -3.21 -3.70 -8.00
CA THR A 340 -2.92 -3.29 -9.37
C THR A 340 -2.32 -1.89 -9.46
N CYS A 341 -2.46 -1.08 -8.40
CA CYS A 341 -1.94 0.28 -8.36
C CYS A 341 -0.43 0.28 -8.12
N ALA A 342 0.31 0.85 -9.06
CA ALA A 342 1.74 1.07 -9.02
C ALA A 342 2.16 2.40 -8.41
N ALA A 343 1.28 3.40 -8.48
CA ALA A 343 1.51 4.72 -7.94
C ALA A 343 0.39 5.17 -7.01
N VAL A 344 0.68 6.14 -6.14
CA VAL A 344 -0.31 6.73 -5.21
C VAL A 344 -1.46 7.36 -5.98
N VAL A 345 -1.19 7.99 -7.12
CA VAL A 345 -2.22 8.59 -7.99
C VAL A 345 -3.22 7.57 -8.53
N GLU A 346 -2.78 6.34 -8.78
CA GLU A 346 -3.67 5.26 -9.25
C GLU A 346 -4.58 4.77 -8.11
N LEU A 347 -4.06 4.72 -6.88
CA LEU A 347 -4.87 4.38 -5.71
C LEU A 347 -5.89 5.47 -5.39
N GLU A 348 -5.48 6.74 -5.45
CA GLU A 348 -6.38 7.88 -5.31
C GLU A 348 -7.45 7.85 -6.41
N ALA A 349 -7.06 7.64 -7.68
CA ALA A 349 -8.02 7.51 -8.78
C ALA A 349 -9.04 6.41 -8.51
N LEU A 350 -8.59 5.24 -8.05
CA LEU A 350 -9.44 4.11 -7.72
C LEU A 350 -10.42 4.45 -6.59
N LEU A 351 -9.95 5.13 -5.54
CA LEU A 351 -10.79 5.63 -4.45
C LEU A 351 -11.81 6.65 -4.96
N ILE A 352 -11.39 7.63 -5.76
CA ILE A 352 -12.26 8.66 -6.32
C ILE A 352 -13.33 8.04 -7.21
N ARG A 353 -12.96 7.09 -8.07
CA ARG A 353 -13.94 6.33 -8.86
C ARG A 353 -14.99 5.68 -7.95
N GLN A 354 -14.55 4.89 -6.97
CA GLN A 354 -15.48 4.17 -6.08
C GLN A 354 -16.38 5.11 -5.28
N VAL A 355 -15.83 6.20 -4.75
CA VAL A 355 -16.56 7.20 -3.98
C VAL A 355 -17.63 7.88 -4.84
N PHE A 356 -17.27 8.32 -6.05
CA PHE A 356 -18.21 8.98 -6.94
C PHE A 356 -19.25 8.01 -7.50
N ASP A 357 -18.90 6.76 -7.81
CA ASP A 357 -19.86 5.74 -8.25
C ASP A 357 -20.89 5.38 -7.16
N ASN A 358 -20.49 5.51 -5.89
CA ASN A 358 -21.38 5.34 -4.74
C ASN A 358 -22.26 6.57 -4.50
N ALA A 359 -21.69 7.77 -4.62
CA ALA A 359 -22.40 9.03 -4.37
C ALA A 359 -23.34 9.44 -5.52
N PHE A 360 -23.05 9.02 -6.76
CA PHE A 360 -23.77 9.40 -7.98
C PHE A 360 -24.25 8.14 -8.73
N PRO A 361 -25.42 7.58 -8.37
CA PRO A 361 -25.90 6.30 -8.91
C PRO A 361 -26.21 6.33 -10.41
N ASP A 362 -26.53 7.51 -10.96
CA ASP A 362 -26.80 7.73 -12.39
C ASP A 362 -25.51 7.82 -13.24
N GLY A 363 -24.35 7.65 -12.63
CA GLY A 363 -23.04 7.73 -13.25
C GLY A 363 -22.37 9.10 -13.08
N HIS A 364 -21.04 9.13 -13.22
CA HIS A 364 -20.24 10.33 -13.09
C HIS A 364 -19.09 10.36 -14.12
N ALA A 365 -18.54 11.55 -14.39
CA ALA A 365 -17.38 11.71 -15.27
C ALA A 365 -16.15 10.90 -14.82
N PHE A 366 -16.08 10.56 -13.53
CA PHE A 366 -14.97 9.81 -12.93
C PHE A 366 -15.18 8.29 -12.95
N SER A 367 -16.32 7.78 -13.40
CA SER A 367 -16.66 6.35 -13.35
C SER A 367 -15.79 5.45 -14.25
N ARG A 368 -15.10 6.03 -15.25
CA ARG A 368 -14.26 5.27 -16.21
C ARG A 368 -12.77 5.52 -16.02
N SER A 369 -12.33 6.77 -16.13
CA SER A 369 -10.91 7.14 -16.01
C SER A 369 -10.77 8.47 -15.25
N PRO A 370 -10.68 8.42 -13.91
CA PRO A 370 -10.55 9.61 -13.07
C PRO A 370 -9.36 10.49 -13.46
N ILE A 371 -8.19 9.89 -13.73
CA ILE A 371 -6.97 10.64 -14.09
C ILE A 371 -7.19 11.40 -15.40
N ALA A 372 -7.71 10.74 -16.44
CA ALA A 372 -7.96 11.39 -17.72
C ALA A 372 -9.04 12.48 -17.62
N ALA A 373 -10.09 12.22 -16.84
CA ALA A 373 -11.14 13.20 -16.58
C ALA A 373 -10.59 14.45 -15.88
N VAL A 374 -9.77 14.29 -14.85
CA VAL A 374 -9.12 15.44 -14.17
C VAL A 374 -8.24 16.23 -15.13
N LYS A 375 -7.38 15.56 -15.92
CA LYS A 375 -6.53 16.23 -16.90
C LYS A 375 -7.31 17.03 -17.96
N ALA A 376 -8.55 16.62 -18.26
CA ALA A 376 -9.39 17.26 -19.27
C ALA A 376 -10.31 18.38 -18.74
N MET A 377 -10.42 18.55 -17.42
CA MET A 377 -11.38 19.47 -16.79
C MET A 377 -10.67 20.70 -16.19
N SER A 378 -11.34 21.85 -16.19
CA SER A 378 -10.84 23.01 -15.45
C SER A 378 -10.96 22.80 -13.94
N ALA A 379 -10.08 23.47 -13.17
CA ALA A 379 -10.08 23.42 -11.70
C ALA A 379 -11.48 23.76 -11.13
N ASP A 380 -12.11 24.83 -11.61
CA ASP A 380 -13.46 25.25 -11.16
C ASP A 380 -14.53 24.20 -11.43
N THR A 381 -14.42 23.47 -12.54
CA THR A 381 -15.37 22.40 -12.86
C THR A 381 -15.12 21.21 -11.95
N TYR A 382 -13.86 20.84 -11.74
CA TYR A 382 -13.49 19.76 -10.84
C TYR A 382 -13.95 20.03 -9.40
N PHE A 383 -13.65 21.20 -8.84
CA PHE A 383 -14.01 21.52 -7.46
C PHE A 383 -15.52 21.64 -7.24
N ARG A 384 -16.31 22.02 -8.25
CA ARG A 384 -17.78 21.91 -8.18
C ARG A 384 -18.26 20.47 -8.02
N HIS A 385 -17.59 19.50 -8.64
CA HIS A 385 -17.90 18.09 -8.43
C HIS A 385 -17.52 17.62 -7.02
N VAL A 386 -16.41 18.13 -6.47
CA VAL A 386 -16.01 17.85 -5.08
C VAL A 386 -16.99 18.46 -4.07
N ASP A 387 -17.46 19.68 -4.32
CA ASP A 387 -18.51 20.34 -3.52
C ASP A 387 -19.80 19.52 -3.51
N ALA A 388 -20.28 19.10 -4.68
CA ALA A 388 -21.47 18.25 -4.80
C ALA A 388 -21.30 16.90 -4.08
N LEU A 389 -20.08 16.33 -4.07
CA LEU A 389 -19.78 15.13 -3.30
C LEU A 389 -19.85 15.41 -1.79
N ALA A 390 -19.23 16.49 -1.31
CA ALA A 390 -19.25 16.86 0.11
C ALA A 390 -20.68 17.09 0.62
N GLU A 391 -21.52 17.76 -0.17
CA GLU A 391 -22.94 17.93 0.13
C GLU A 391 -23.64 16.58 0.26
N ARG A 392 -23.43 15.62 -0.64
CA ARG A 392 -24.09 14.30 -0.56
C ARG A 392 -23.63 13.48 0.63
N LEU A 393 -22.34 13.54 0.97
CA LEU A 393 -21.77 12.84 2.12
C LEU A 393 -22.25 13.42 3.46
N THR A 394 -22.63 14.70 3.48
CA THR A 394 -23.22 15.37 4.66
C THR A 394 -24.75 15.23 4.71
N LEU A 395 -25.44 15.25 3.55
CA LEU A 395 -26.90 15.17 3.41
C LEU A 395 -27.50 13.77 3.58
N ALA A 396 -26.70 12.69 3.64
CA ALA A 396 -27.17 11.38 4.09
C ALA A 396 -27.70 11.38 5.55
N SER A 397 -27.56 12.51 6.26
CA SER A 397 -28.20 12.79 7.55
C SER A 397 -29.66 13.30 7.45
N TYR A 398 -30.20 13.59 6.26
CA TYR A 398 -31.50 14.29 6.08
C TYR A 398 -32.49 13.67 5.06
N LEU A 399 -32.47 12.36 4.83
CA LEU A 399 -33.54 11.64 4.11
C LEU A 399 -34.13 10.54 5.02
N LYS A 400 -35.06 10.90 5.91
CA LYS A 400 -36.53 10.93 5.72
C LYS A 400 -37.15 9.56 5.41
N THR A 401 -37.71 8.97 6.47
CA THR A 401 -38.94 8.18 6.45
C THR A 401 -39.94 8.79 5.45
N PRO A 402 -40.53 8.01 4.52
CA PRO A 402 -41.49 8.57 3.57
C PRO A 402 -42.69 9.10 4.34
N ALA A 403 -43.06 10.34 4.03
CA ALA A 403 -44.33 10.92 4.41
C ALA A 403 -45.46 10.06 3.82
N SER A 404 -46.30 9.50 4.69
CA SER A 404 -47.58 8.93 4.27
C SER A 404 -48.57 10.07 3.96
N PRO A 405 -49.40 9.96 2.89
CA PRO A 405 -50.53 10.87 2.69
C PRO A 405 -51.71 10.53 3.62
N LEU A 406 -52.32 11.58 4.20
CA LEU A 406 -53.73 11.83 4.60
C LEU A 406 -54.74 10.67 4.32
N GLU A 407 -55.71 10.25 5.16
CA GLU A 407 -56.53 10.80 6.27
C GLU A 407 -56.93 9.59 7.19
N VAL A 408 -57.39 9.63 8.44
CA VAL A 408 -58.61 10.22 9.05
C VAL A 408 -58.50 10.10 10.59
N GLU A 409 -59.12 11.06 11.29
CA GLU A 409 -59.40 11.20 12.73
C GLU A 409 -59.54 9.92 13.58
N THR A 410 -58.94 9.90 14.79
CA THR A 410 -59.67 10.16 16.04
C THR A 410 -58.74 10.21 17.26
N SER A 411 -59.16 11.06 18.19
CA SER A 411 -58.56 11.50 19.44
C SER A 411 -58.25 10.40 20.45
N GLN A 412 -57.15 10.55 21.20
CA GLN A 412 -57.14 10.61 22.69
C GLN A 412 -55.69 10.76 23.18
N GLY A 413 -55.44 11.83 23.95
CA GLY A 413 -54.13 12.13 24.53
C GLY A 413 -53.90 11.50 25.89
N LEU A 414 -52.65 11.51 26.37
CA LEU A 414 -52.34 11.64 27.78
C LEU A 414 -50.87 12.07 28.03
N VAL A 415 -50.74 13.30 28.52
CA VAL A 415 -49.90 13.79 29.63
C VAL A 415 -48.47 13.26 29.79
N VAL A 416 -47.51 14.19 29.66
CA VAL A 416 -46.15 14.12 30.23
C VAL A 416 -46.16 14.75 31.62
N THR A 417 -45.66 14.03 32.62
CA THR A 417 -45.20 14.59 33.90
C THR A 417 -43.73 14.23 34.14
N PRO A 418 -42.91 15.16 34.67
CA PRO A 418 -41.47 14.97 34.86
C PRO A 418 -41.17 14.39 36.24
N GLY A 419 -40.37 13.32 36.31
CA GLY A 419 -39.90 12.77 37.58
C GLY A 419 -38.83 11.68 37.43
N GLU A 420 -37.68 11.95 38.05
CA GLU A 420 -36.65 11.00 38.51
C GLU A 420 -35.82 10.22 37.46
N PHE A 421 -34.63 10.77 37.16
CA PHE A 421 -33.51 10.03 36.58
C PHE A 421 -32.91 9.07 37.62
N LYS A 422 -33.14 7.76 37.43
CA LYS A 422 -32.26 6.71 37.94
C LYS A 422 -31.70 5.96 36.74
N PHE A 423 -30.37 5.94 36.61
CA PHE A 423 -29.66 5.10 35.66
C PHE A 423 -29.72 3.63 36.11
N PRO A 424 -30.24 2.69 35.30
CA PRO A 424 -29.74 1.34 35.29
C PRO A 424 -28.71 1.18 34.16
N GLU A 425 -27.59 0.54 34.47
CA GLU A 425 -26.70 -0.05 33.49
C GLU A 425 -27.50 -0.92 32.52
N ILE A 426 -27.48 -0.58 31.23
CA ILE A 426 -27.97 -1.46 30.18
C ILE A 426 -26.82 -1.73 29.22
N THR A 427 -26.08 -2.78 29.55
CA THR A 427 -25.41 -3.65 28.59
C THR A 427 -26.46 -4.35 27.74
N SER A 428 -26.58 -4.05 26.44
CA SER A 428 -27.03 -5.04 25.45
C SER A 428 -26.89 -4.54 24.00
N TRP A 429 -25.92 -5.11 23.30
CA TRP A 429 -25.79 -5.10 21.84
C TRP A 429 -26.73 -6.13 21.16
N ASN A 430 -27.97 -6.30 21.65
CA ASN A 430 -28.89 -7.34 21.18
C ASN A 430 -30.16 -6.78 20.51
N VAL A 431 -30.01 -5.86 19.56
CA VAL A 431 -31.13 -5.43 18.68
C VAL A 431 -30.70 -5.38 17.20
N VAL A 432 -29.89 -6.34 16.76
CA VAL A 432 -29.59 -6.53 15.31
C VAL A 432 -29.96 -7.94 14.82
N SER A 433 -30.51 -8.80 15.68
CA SER A 433 -30.82 -10.20 15.32
C SER A 433 -32.24 -10.46 14.83
N ALA A 434 -33.02 -9.43 14.47
CA ALA A 434 -34.37 -9.60 13.95
C ALA A 434 -34.59 -8.74 12.69
N LEU A 435 -33.96 -9.12 11.59
CA LEU A 435 -34.36 -8.79 10.22
C LEU A 435 -33.57 -9.69 9.24
N PRO A 436 -34.09 -10.89 8.95
CA PRO A 436 -34.02 -11.34 7.57
C PRO A 436 -35.28 -12.13 7.21
N ASP A 437 -36.20 -11.52 6.47
CA ASP A 437 -37.06 -12.22 5.51
C ASP A 437 -37.91 -11.22 4.74
N LEU A 438 -37.24 -10.42 3.90
CA LEU A 438 -37.76 -9.74 2.72
C LEU A 438 -36.67 -8.77 2.29
N LEU A 439 -35.96 -9.08 1.20
CA LEU A 439 -35.38 -8.16 0.20
C LEU A 439 -34.33 -8.91 -0.63
N SER A 440 -34.39 -8.71 -1.94
CA SER A 440 -33.60 -9.40 -2.97
C SER A 440 -32.09 -9.12 -2.89
N LYS A 441 -31.28 -10.14 -3.21
CA LYS A 441 -29.83 -10.23 -2.94
C LYS A 441 -28.91 -9.38 -3.82
N SER A 442 -29.40 -8.42 -4.64
CA SER A 442 -28.52 -7.60 -5.50
C SER A 442 -28.37 -6.14 -5.08
N ALA A 443 -29.23 -5.62 -4.18
CA ALA A 443 -29.23 -4.20 -3.79
C ALA A 443 -28.56 -3.93 -2.42
N VAL A 444 -28.35 -4.96 -1.61
CA VAL A 444 -27.91 -4.81 -0.20
C VAL A 444 -26.44 -4.38 -0.07
N GLY A 445 -25.58 -4.75 -1.02
CA GLY A 445 -24.16 -4.36 -0.99
C GLY A 445 -23.92 -2.85 -1.15
N ARG A 446 -24.78 -2.16 -1.91
CA ARG A 446 -24.62 -0.74 -2.26
C ARG A 446 -25.21 0.22 -1.22
N TRP A 447 -26.14 -0.25 -0.39
CA TRP A 447 -26.75 0.54 0.68
C TRP A 447 -25.96 0.48 2.00
N VAL A 448 -25.25 -0.62 2.28
CA VAL A 448 -24.50 -0.79 3.55
C VAL A 448 -23.23 0.08 3.60
N THR A 449 -22.62 0.41 2.46
CA THR A 449 -21.47 1.34 2.36
C THR A 449 -21.88 2.80 2.61
N ASN A 450 -23.07 3.21 2.17
CA ASN A 450 -23.63 4.55 2.44
C ASN A 450 -23.97 4.75 3.93
N LEU A 451 -24.35 3.69 4.65
CA LEU A 451 -24.56 3.78 6.10
C LEU A 451 -23.25 3.78 6.90
N LYS A 452 -22.23 3.04 6.45
CA LYS A 452 -20.90 2.97 7.11
C LYS A 452 -20.09 4.27 6.97
N THR A 453 -20.20 4.96 5.85
CA THR A 453 -19.55 6.27 5.63
C THR A 453 -20.15 7.37 6.52
N ALA A 454 -21.45 7.28 6.84
CA ALA A 454 -22.15 8.24 7.71
C ALA A 454 -21.89 8.05 9.22
N LEU A 455 -21.34 6.91 9.65
CA LEU A 455 -21.21 6.55 11.07
C LEU A 455 -19.87 6.92 11.73
N LYS A 456 -18.94 7.57 11.01
CA LYS A 456 -17.74 8.18 11.61
C LYS A 456 -17.61 9.65 11.21
N PRO A 457 -17.75 10.62 12.14
CA PRO A 457 -17.87 12.06 11.86
C PRO A 457 -16.66 12.73 11.17
N GLY A 458 -15.60 12.00 10.82
CA GLY A 458 -14.45 12.51 10.07
C GLY A 458 -14.47 12.22 8.56
N TYR A 459 -15.18 11.19 8.08
CA TYR A 459 -15.05 10.75 6.67
C TYR A 459 -15.71 11.70 5.67
N SER A 460 -16.81 12.35 6.05
CA SER A 460 -17.51 13.34 5.20
C SER A 460 -16.65 14.56 4.89
N ALA A 461 -15.70 14.91 5.77
CA ALA A 461 -14.71 15.97 5.53
C ALA A 461 -13.44 15.42 4.86
N LEU A 462 -12.99 14.23 5.27
CA LEU A 462 -11.76 13.60 4.79
C LEU A 462 -11.84 13.21 3.31
N VAL A 463 -12.95 12.64 2.85
CA VAL A 463 -13.10 12.14 1.49
C VAL A 463 -13.04 13.29 0.45
N PRO A 464 -13.76 14.41 0.61
CA PRO A 464 -13.60 15.57 -0.28
C PRO A 464 -12.18 16.18 -0.20
N ALA A 465 -11.56 16.23 0.98
CA ALA A 465 -10.17 16.70 1.10
C ALA A 465 -9.20 15.81 0.30
N VAL A 466 -9.37 14.48 0.34
CA VAL A 466 -8.59 13.54 -0.49
C VAL A 466 -8.84 13.75 -1.99
N ALA A 467 -10.07 14.12 -2.40
CA ALA A 467 -10.34 14.47 -3.80
C ALA A 467 -9.57 15.73 -4.25
N VAL A 468 -9.45 16.74 -3.38
CA VAL A 468 -8.61 17.90 -3.65
C VAL A 468 -7.13 17.51 -3.76
N VAL A 469 -6.63 16.63 -2.88
CA VAL A 469 -5.25 16.12 -2.96
C VAL A 469 -5.01 15.31 -4.25
N PHE A 470 -5.98 14.52 -4.69
CA PHE A 470 -5.90 13.80 -5.96
C PHE A 470 -5.77 14.77 -7.16
N PHE A 471 -6.57 15.85 -7.18
CA PHE A 471 -6.41 16.91 -8.18
C PHE A 471 -5.01 17.51 -8.15
N ALA A 472 -4.51 17.84 -6.95
CA ALA A 472 -3.15 18.35 -6.79
C ALA A 472 -2.12 17.38 -7.36
N ARG A 473 -2.26 16.08 -7.09
CA ARG A 473 -1.34 15.05 -7.55
C ARG A 473 -1.36 14.84 -9.07
N VAL A 474 -2.53 14.94 -9.71
CA VAL A 474 -2.62 14.79 -11.18
C VAL A 474 -1.94 15.94 -11.92
N HIS A 475 -1.96 17.15 -11.35
CA HIS A 475 -1.43 18.36 -12.00
C HIS A 475 0.00 18.73 -11.59
N TRP A 476 0.36 18.56 -10.31
CA TRP A 476 1.65 18.94 -9.73
C TRP A 476 2.37 17.81 -9.03
N GLY A 477 1.74 16.64 -8.91
CA GLY A 477 2.43 15.45 -8.46
C GLY A 477 3.40 15.01 -9.53
N ASN A 478 4.65 14.79 -9.13
CA ASN A 478 5.50 13.96 -9.96
C ASN A 478 4.98 12.52 -9.85
N GLU A 479 4.77 11.84 -10.97
CA GLU A 479 4.56 10.37 -10.99
C GLU A 479 5.76 9.60 -10.40
N ARG A 480 6.86 10.31 -10.10
CA ARG A 480 8.21 9.81 -9.80
C ARG A 480 8.74 10.64 -8.63
N GLY A 481 9.35 10.04 -7.61
CA GLY A 481 9.89 10.76 -6.45
C GLY A 481 10.62 12.06 -6.82
N PHE A 482 10.47 13.08 -5.97
CA PHE A 482 11.02 14.44 -6.07
C PHE A 482 12.26 14.56 -6.97
N LYS A 483 12.19 15.45 -7.97
CA LYS A 483 13.39 16.15 -8.42
C LYS A 483 13.80 17.09 -7.28
N LEU A 484 14.99 16.87 -6.73
CA LEU A 484 15.73 17.93 -6.04
C LEU A 484 16.28 18.90 -7.10
#